data_AF-A0A5Q3Q1Q4-F1
#
_entry.id   AF-A0A5Q3Q1Q4-F1
#
_cell.length_a   1.000
_cell.length_b   1.000
_cell.length_c   1.000
_cell.angle_alpha   90.00
_cell.angle_beta   90.00
_cell.angle_gamma   90.00
#
_symmetry.space_group_name_H-M   'P 1'
#
loop_
_entity.id
_entity.type
_entity.pdbx_description
1 polymer ?
#
loop_
_entity_poly.entity_id
_entity_poly.type
_entity_poly.pdbx_seq_one_letter_code
_entity_poly.pdbx_strand_id
1 'polypeptide(L)'
;MPRTGAWIPRRRAIYLAAGLILLLVGGGTAAVGTLLFSGQARADRPIADLVPETPPDVPGQWGTHYVDTTAQRSEWGLEGQATRTWTHPEGTTVRVTVGRFGSPVSASLAFARTNPRQRTEEASGEKIGEYDAIFDERPQHLPTNHDGVQHFCGQLLDKPGICDTRWLLLRHGQYLVEIVVVNGASPDGSLPVWVQSLAETVHRTICARAPQVG
;
A
#
# COMPACT_ATOMS: atom_id res chain seq x y z
N MET A 1 47.63 23.94 -50.12
CA MET A 1 47.16 23.53 -48.77
C MET A 1 45.94 22.62 -48.94
N PRO A 2 46.07 21.29 -48.84
CA PRO A 2 44.91 20.40 -48.85
C PRO A 2 44.36 20.23 -47.43
N ARG A 3 43.06 20.50 -47.24
CA ARG A 3 42.31 20.15 -46.02
C ARG A 3 42.04 18.64 -46.03
N THR A 4 42.72 17.89 -45.17
CA THR A 4 42.41 16.48 -44.89
C THR A 4 41.16 16.39 -44.03
N GLY A 5 39.99 16.30 -44.66
CA GLY A 5 38.75 15.93 -43.98
C GLY A 5 38.78 14.44 -43.65
N ALA A 6 38.84 14.09 -42.37
CA ALA A 6 38.78 12.71 -41.91
C ALA A 6 37.44 12.09 -42.31
N TRP A 7 37.45 11.21 -43.30
CA TRP A 7 36.27 10.51 -43.80
C TRP A 7 35.92 9.39 -42.81
N ILE A 8 35.07 9.69 -41.82
CA ILE A 8 34.54 8.66 -40.93
C ILE A 8 33.61 7.77 -41.76
N PRO A 9 33.91 6.47 -41.93
CA PRO A 9 33.07 5.59 -42.72
C PRO A 9 31.65 5.55 -42.10
N ARG A 10 30.62 5.84 -42.91
CA ARG A 10 29.20 6.00 -42.50
C ARG A 10 28.72 4.96 -41.48
N ARG A 11 29.19 3.71 -41.56
CA ARG A 11 28.84 2.64 -40.61
C ARG A 11 29.31 2.91 -39.18
N ARG A 12 30.53 3.45 -38.98
CA ARG A 12 31.04 3.80 -37.64
C ARG A 12 30.28 4.97 -37.02
N ALA A 13 29.86 5.93 -37.84
CA ALA A 13 29.04 7.05 -37.37
C ALA A 13 27.65 6.60 -36.88
N ILE A 14 27.05 5.60 -37.55
CA ILE A 14 25.75 5.03 -37.13
C ILE A 14 25.88 4.30 -35.79
N TYR A 15 26.92 3.49 -35.58
CA TYR A 15 27.11 2.80 -34.29
C TYR A 15 27.43 3.76 -33.14
N LEU A 16 28.18 4.83 -33.39
CA LEU A 16 28.44 5.87 -32.40
C LEU A 16 27.16 6.65 -32.06
N ALA A 17 26.34 6.99 -33.06
CA ALA A 17 25.05 7.64 -32.84
C ALA A 17 24.08 6.73 -32.08
N ALA A 18 23.98 5.46 -32.43
CA ALA A 18 23.14 4.48 -31.73
C ALA A 18 23.60 4.25 -30.29
N GLY A 19 24.92 4.15 -30.06
CA GLY A 19 25.51 4.06 -28.73
C GLY A 19 25.22 5.30 -27.88
N LEU A 20 25.34 6.50 -28.45
CA LEU A 20 25.03 7.76 -27.78
C LEU A 20 23.53 7.85 -27.43
N ILE A 21 22.64 7.43 -28.33
CA ILE A 21 21.20 7.38 -28.06
C ILE A 21 20.89 6.39 -26.94
N LEU A 22 21.47 5.19 -26.95
CA LEU A 22 21.32 4.22 -25.87
C LEU A 22 21.82 4.76 -24.53
N LEU A 23 22.92 5.51 -24.53
CA LEU A 23 23.50 6.12 -23.33
C LEU A 23 22.65 7.29 -22.82
N LEU A 24 22.07 8.10 -23.71
CA LEU A 24 21.16 9.19 -23.37
C LEU A 24 19.80 8.67 -22.90
N VAL A 25 19.27 7.62 -23.52
CA VAL A 25 18.01 6.98 -23.11
C VAL A 25 18.20 6.22 -21.79
N GLY A 26 19.25 5.41 -21.66
CA GLY A 26 19.56 4.67 -20.43
C GLY A 26 20.00 5.56 -19.26
N GLY A 27 20.79 6.60 -19.54
CA GLY A 27 21.19 7.59 -18.54
C GLY A 27 20.03 8.51 -18.14
N GLY A 28 19.19 8.90 -19.10
CA GLY A 28 17.99 9.68 -18.87
C GLY A 28 16.95 8.94 -18.04
N THR A 29 16.71 7.66 -18.30
CA THR A 29 15.79 6.84 -17.48
C THR A 29 16.31 6.63 -16.07
N ALA A 30 17.61 6.42 -15.88
CA ALA A 30 18.22 6.29 -14.54
C ALA A 30 18.16 7.61 -13.73
N ALA A 31 18.41 8.75 -14.36
CA ALA A 31 18.38 10.06 -13.72
C ALA A 31 16.94 10.54 -13.41
N VAL A 32 16.00 10.31 -14.33
CA VAL A 32 14.57 10.61 -14.12
C VAL A 32 13.99 9.66 -13.06
N GLY A 33 14.43 8.39 -13.04
CA GLY A 33 14.09 7.43 -12.00
C GLY A 33 14.63 7.80 -10.61
N THR A 34 15.80 8.43 -10.50
CA THR A 34 16.26 8.90 -9.18
C THR A 34 15.55 10.19 -8.76
N LEU A 35 15.27 11.11 -9.68
CA LEU A 35 14.62 12.38 -9.37
C LEU A 35 13.11 12.24 -9.05
N LEU A 36 12.38 11.37 -9.74
CA LEU A 36 10.95 11.16 -9.48
C LEU A 36 10.68 10.34 -8.20
N PHE A 37 11.61 9.46 -7.80
CA PHE A 37 11.37 8.50 -6.73
C PHE A 37 12.10 8.82 -5.42
N SER A 38 13.11 9.70 -5.42
CA SER A 38 13.81 10.12 -4.20
C SER A 38 12.91 10.83 -3.18
N GLY A 39 11.81 11.46 -3.62
CA GLY A 39 10.80 12.04 -2.72
C GLY A 39 9.77 11.05 -2.17
N GLN A 40 9.73 9.80 -2.68
CA GLN A 40 8.76 8.77 -2.27
C GLN A 40 9.38 7.63 -1.47
N ALA A 41 10.71 7.52 -1.47
CA ALA A 41 11.42 6.62 -0.57
C ALA A 41 11.30 7.16 0.87
N ARG A 42 10.45 6.54 1.68
CA ARG A 42 10.34 6.89 3.11
C ARG A 42 11.44 6.19 3.89
N ALA A 43 11.73 6.70 5.08
CA ALA A 43 12.74 6.15 5.97
C ALA A 43 12.58 4.63 6.13
N ASP A 44 13.72 3.93 6.12
CA ASP A 44 13.78 2.51 6.43
C ASP A 44 13.43 2.35 7.91
N ARG A 45 12.20 1.89 8.18
CA ARG A 45 11.72 1.58 9.53
C ARG A 45 11.34 0.11 9.59
N PRO A 46 11.56 -0.56 10.74
CA PRO A 46 10.98 -1.86 10.98
C PRO A 46 9.47 -1.82 10.75
N ILE A 47 8.95 -2.76 9.97
CA ILE A 47 7.51 -2.78 9.62
C ILE A 47 6.67 -3.01 10.87
N ALA A 48 7.22 -3.71 11.87
CA ALA A 48 6.64 -3.86 13.18
C ALA A 48 6.25 -2.53 13.84
N ASP A 49 7.09 -1.50 13.70
CA ASP A 49 6.89 -0.19 14.30
C ASP A 49 5.86 0.66 13.53
N LEU A 50 5.45 0.22 12.34
CA LEU A 50 4.51 0.93 11.48
C LEU A 50 3.06 0.50 11.71
N VAL A 51 2.85 -0.65 12.33
CA VAL A 51 1.52 -1.12 12.72
C VAL A 51 1.18 -0.51 14.08
N PRO A 52 0.05 0.22 14.22
CA PRO A 52 -0.32 0.84 15.49
C PRO A 52 -0.34 -0.17 16.62
N GLU A 53 0.13 0.23 17.81
CA GLU A 53 0.12 -0.67 18.96
C GLU A 53 -1.23 -0.65 19.69
N THR A 54 -1.78 0.54 19.81
CA THR A 54 -3.02 0.81 20.52
C THR A 54 -4.23 0.37 19.68
N PRO A 55 -5.26 -0.19 20.32
CA PRO A 55 -6.52 -0.49 19.64
C PRO A 55 -7.17 0.79 19.10
N PRO A 56 -8.20 0.65 18.24
CA PRO A 56 -9.04 1.77 17.84
C PRO A 56 -9.60 2.56 19.03
N ASP A 57 -9.88 3.85 18.83
CA ASP A 57 -10.44 4.79 19.83
C ASP A 57 -11.93 4.50 20.14
N VAL A 58 -12.24 3.26 20.47
CA VAL A 58 -13.58 2.78 20.83
C VAL A 58 -13.51 2.21 22.25
N PRO A 59 -14.35 2.68 23.17
CA PRO A 59 -14.38 2.18 24.54
C PRO A 59 -14.61 0.67 24.59
N GLY A 60 -13.81 -0.03 25.38
CA GLY A 60 -13.93 -1.47 25.59
C GLY A 60 -12.58 -2.16 25.74
N GLN A 61 -12.60 -3.39 26.24
CA GLN A 61 -11.40 -4.20 26.33
C GLN A 61 -11.21 -4.98 25.04
N TRP A 62 -10.17 -4.65 24.28
CA TRP A 62 -9.84 -5.33 23.04
C TRP A 62 -8.93 -6.54 23.30
N GLY A 63 -9.27 -7.68 22.70
CA GLY A 63 -8.29 -8.74 22.46
C GLY A 63 -7.33 -8.31 21.35
N THR A 64 -6.07 -8.74 21.40
CA THR A 64 -5.08 -8.39 20.38
C THR A 64 -4.27 -9.60 19.93
N HIS A 65 -3.97 -9.65 18.64
CA HIS A 65 -3.10 -10.63 18.03
C HIS A 65 -2.15 -9.92 17.06
N TYR A 66 -0.89 -10.33 17.03
CA TYR A 66 0.14 -9.70 16.21
C TYR A 66 0.96 -10.74 15.47
N VAL A 67 1.22 -10.48 14.19
CA VAL A 67 2.01 -11.33 13.29
C VAL A 67 2.97 -10.44 12.52
N ASP A 68 4.26 -10.80 12.51
CA ASP A 68 5.29 -10.16 11.69
C ASP A 68 5.92 -11.21 10.77
N THR A 69 5.90 -10.95 9.47
CA THR A 69 6.49 -11.78 8.43
C THR A 69 7.56 -11.05 7.63
N THR A 70 8.30 -10.12 8.27
CA THR A 70 9.43 -9.37 7.69
C THR A 70 10.51 -10.22 6.98
N ALA A 71 10.52 -11.54 7.16
CA ALA A 71 11.43 -12.46 6.45
C ALA A 71 10.85 -13.06 5.14
N GLN A 72 9.57 -12.83 4.81
CA GLN A 72 8.93 -13.42 3.63
C GLN A 72 9.01 -12.47 2.43
N ARG A 73 9.93 -12.74 1.50
CA ARG A 73 9.85 -12.17 0.15
C ARG A 73 8.75 -12.89 -0.63
N SER A 74 7.66 -12.18 -0.91
CA SER A 74 6.60 -12.69 -1.79
C SER A 74 6.79 -12.23 -3.23
N GLU A 75 5.90 -12.69 -4.10
CA GLU A 75 5.71 -12.14 -5.43
C GLU A 75 5.51 -10.60 -5.37
N TRP A 76 5.90 -9.89 -6.42
CA TRP A 76 5.72 -8.43 -6.60
C TRP A 76 6.66 -7.52 -5.79
N GLY A 77 7.70 -8.08 -5.17
CA GLY A 77 8.74 -7.27 -4.50
C GLY A 77 8.32 -6.75 -3.14
N LEU A 78 7.40 -7.44 -2.45
CA LEU A 78 7.17 -7.29 -1.02
C LEU A 78 8.43 -7.73 -0.28
N GLU A 79 8.97 -6.84 0.55
CA GLU A 79 10.17 -7.06 1.35
C GLU A 79 9.83 -7.53 2.77
N GLY A 80 8.65 -7.14 3.25
CA GLY A 80 8.13 -7.58 4.52
C GLY A 80 6.72 -7.09 4.76
N GLN A 81 6.09 -7.66 5.79
CA GLN A 81 4.74 -7.33 6.19
C GLN A 81 4.59 -7.53 7.69
N ALA A 82 3.81 -6.67 8.33
CA ALA A 82 3.33 -6.91 9.68
C ALA A 82 1.82 -6.68 9.74
N THR A 83 1.15 -7.48 10.55
CA THR A 83 -0.30 -7.45 10.73
C THR A 83 -0.61 -7.44 12.21
N ARG A 84 -1.51 -6.55 12.63
CA ARG A 84 -2.10 -6.56 13.96
C ARG A 84 -3.62 -6.64 13.83
N THR A 85 -4.21 -7.49 14.65
CA THR A 85 -5.64 -7.67 14.75
C THR A 85 -6.09 -7.30 16.15
N TRP A 86 -7.19 -6.57 16.24
CA TRP A 86 -7.93 -6.32 17.48
C TRP A 86 -9.33 -6.87 17.34
N THR A 87 -9.80 -7.56 18.38
CA THR A 87 -11.15 -8.12 18.43
C THR A 87 -11.88 -7.57 19.64
N HIS A 88 -13.04 -6.95 19.40
CA HIS A 88 -13.92 -6.43 20.43
C HIS A 88 -14.84 -7.55 20.94
N PRO A 89 -15.19 -7.57 22.24
CA PRO A 89 -16.11 -8.57 22.80
C PRO A 89 -17.50 -8.57 22.14
N GLU A 90 -17.91 -7.45 21.57
CA GLU A 90 -19.19 -7.31 20.84
C GLU A 90 -19.13 -7.88 19.40
N GLY A 91 -17.98 -8.42 18.97
CA GLY A 91 -17.83 -9.12 17.69
C GLY A 91 -17.17 -8.31 16.57
N THR A 92 -16.87 -7.03 16.79
CA THR A 92 -16.12 -6.20 15.83
C THR A 92 -14.67 -6.64 15.77
N THR A 93 -14.14 -6.90 14.58
CA THR A 93 -12.72 -7.22 14.37
C THR A 93 -12.08 -6.19 13.46
N VAL A 94 -10.88 -5.75 13.82
CA VAL A 94 -10.08 -4.78 13.07
C VAL A 94 -8.73 -5.39 12.80
N ARG A 95 -8.34 -5.48 11.53
CA ARG A 95 -7.04 -5.97 11.10
C ARG A 95 -6.33 -4.88 10.33
N VAL A 96 -5.15 -4.49 10.80
CA VAL A 96 -4.26 -3.56 10.10
C VAL A 96 -3.04 -4.33 9.63
N THR A 97 -2.83 -4.32 8.33
CA THR A 97 -1.66 -4.91 7.67
C THR A 97 -0.85 -3.79 7.03
N VAL A 98 0.44 -3.74 7.32
CA VAL A 98 1.40 -2.85 6.65
C VAL A 98 2.39 -3.71 5.89
N GLY A 99 2.42 -3.56 4.58
CA GLY A 99 3.39 -4.19 3.68
C GLY A 99 4.38 -3.17 3.13
N ARG A 100 5.65 -3.52 3.08
CA ARG A 100 6.71 -2.71 2.45
C ARG A 100 7.16 -3.37 1.17
N PHE A 101 7.24 -2.59 0.11
CA PHE A 101 7.79 -3.01 -1.17
C PHE A 101 9.16 -2.37 -1.42
N GLY A 102 9.98 -3.03 -2.23
CA GLY A 102 11.31 -2.52 -2.60
C GLY A 102 11.29 -1.26 -3.47
N SER A 103 10.12 -0.85 -3.97
CA SER A 103 9.97 0.43 -4.66
C SER A 103 8.54 0.98 -4.62
N PRO A 104 8.34 2.31 -4.78
CA PRO A 104 7.02 2.89 -4.96
C PRO A 104 6.27 2.39 -6.21
N VAL A 105 6.99 1.99 -7.27
CA VAL A 105 6.40 1.39 -8.48
C VAL A 105 5.78 0.03 -8.15
N SER A 106 6.53 -0.83 -7.47
CA SER A 106 6.05 -2.14 -7.01
C SER A 106 4.84 -1.99 -6.11
N ALA A 107 4.88 -1.05 -5.15
CA ALA A 107 3.74 -0.74 -4.30
C ALA A 107 2.53 -0.24 -5.09
N SER A 108 2.72 0.59 -6.13
CA SER A 108 1.65 1.10 -6.98
C SER A 108 1.00 0.01 -7.82
N LEU A 109 1.82 -0.91 -8.36
CA LEU A 109 1.33 -2.08 -9.10
C LEU A 109 0.57 -3.05 -8.18
N ALA A 110 1.09 -3.30 -6.98
CA ALA A 110 0.41 -4.10 -5.98
C ALA A 110 -0.94 -3.47 -5.61
N PHE A 111 -0.93 -2.17 -5.29
CA PHE A 111 -2.13 -1.40 -4.94
C PHE A 111 -3.20 -1.43 -6.03
N ALA A 112 -2.81 -1.24 -7.30
CA ALA A 112 -3.75 -1.28 -8.43
C ALA A 112 -4.35 -2.67 -8.67
N ARG A 113 -3.67 -3.73 -8.22
CA ARG A 113 -4.09 -5.13 -8.40
C ARG A 113 -4.74 -5.73 -7.17
N THR A 114 -4.63 -5.07 -6.01
CA THR A 114 -5.30 -5.54 -4.81
C THR A 114 -6.80 -5.51 -5.05
N ASN A 115 -7.37 -6.69 -5.22
CA ASN A 115 -8.80 -6.90 -5.26
C ASN A 115 -9.17 -7.70 -4.02
N PRO A 116 -9.92 -7.13 -3.07
CA PRO A 116 -10.34 -7.86 -1.88
C PRO A 116 -11.08 -9.15 -2.21
N ARG A 117 -11.79 -9.21 -3.35
CA ARG A 117 -12.48 -10.42 -3.83
C ARG A 117 -11.55 -11.63 -4.01
N GLN A 118 -10.27 -11.42 -4.30
CA GLN A 118 -9.29 -12.49 -4.47
C GLN A 118 -8.53 -12.83 -3.18
N ARG A 119 -8.42 -11.90 -2.23
CA ARG A 119 -7.64 -12.09 -1.00
C ARG A 119 -8.41 -12.76 0.14
N THR A 120 -9.75 -12.79 0.07
CA THR A 120 -10.58 -13.47 1.07
C THR A 120 -10.34 -14.98 1.10
N GLU A 121 -9.85 -15.55 0.01
CA GLU A 121 -9.57 -17.00 -0.10
C GLU A 121 -8.18 -17.39 0.45
N GLU A 122 -7.24 -16.44 0.57
CA GLU A 122 -5.81 -16.75 0.74
C GLU A 122 -5.20 -16.36 2.10
N ALA A 123 -5.79 -15.38 2.82
CA ALA A 123 -5.07 -14.67 3.88
C ALA A 123 -5.33 -15.11 5.33
N SER A 124 -6.21 -16.06 5.60
CA SER A 124 -6.45 -16.47 6.98
C SER A 124 -7.03 -17.88 7.04
N GLY A 125 -6.37 -18.77 7.78
CA GLY A 125 -6.99 -20.02 8.26
C GLY A 125 -8.26 -19.79 9.11
N GLU A 126 -8.65 -18.54 9.32
CA GLU A 126 -9.91 -18.05 9.83
C GLU A 126 -10.71 -17.50 8.63
N LYS A 127 -11.77 -18.16 8.17
CA LYS A 127 -12.60 -17.65 7.06
C LYS A 127 -13.14 -16.26 7.44
N ILE A 128 -12.52 -15.19 6.95
CA ILE A 128 -13.06 -13.83 7.06
C ILE A 128 -14.23 -13.74 6.07
N GLY A 129 -15.36 -14.39 6.40
CA GLY A 129 -16.64 -14.35 5.68
C GLY A 129 -16.61 -14.81 4.21
N GLU A 130 -17.45 -15.78 3.84
CA GLU A 130 -17.86 -15.90 2.44
C GLU A 130 -18.76 -14.69 2.15
N TYR A 131 -18.29 -13.75 1.31
CA TYR A 131 -19.11 -12.62 0.85
C TYR A 131 -19.70 -12.96 -0.50
N ASP A 132 -20.99 -12.70 -0.64
CA ASP A 132 -21.68 -12.90 -1.89
C ASP A 132 -21.48 -11.74 -2.87
N ALA A 133 -21.19 -10.54 -2.35
CA ALA A 133 -20.86 -9.37 -3.15
C ALA A 133 -19.86 -8.43 -2.44
N ILE A 134 -18.88 -7.93 -3.20
CA ILE A 134 -17.96 -6.88 -2.78
C ILE A 134 -18.08 -5.71 -3.74
N PHE A 135 -18.40 -4.52 -3.24
CA PHE A 135 -18.57 -3.30 -4.03
C PHE A 135 -17.41 -2.35 -3.79
N ASP A 136 -16.91 -1.72 -4.84
CA ASP A 136 -16.09 -0.52 -4.71
C ASP A 136 -17.02 0.61 -4.29
N GLU A 137 -16.78 1.17 -3.11
CA GLU A 137 -17.56 2.25 -2.56
C GLU A 137 -16.61 3.42 -2.35
N ARG A 138 -17.00 4.62 -2.79
CA ARG A 138 -16.27 5.84 -2.49
C ARG A 138 -16.94 6.55 -1.32
N PRO A 139 -16.43 6.41 -0.08
CA PRO A 139 -16.93 7.16 1.06
C PRO A 139 -16.90 8.65 0.77
N GLN A 140 -17.86 9.39 1.31
CA GLN A 140 -17.89 10.85 1.19
C GLN A 140 -16.65 11.52 1.80
N HIS A 141 -16.10 10.91 2.85
CA HIS A 141 -14.92 11.37 3.56
C HIS A 141 -13.81 10.33 3.43
N LEU A 142 -12.96 10.51 2.42
CA LEU A 142 -11.76 9.72 2.25
C LEU A 142 -10.58 10.42 2.92
N PRO A 143 -9.67 9.66 3.56
CA PRO A 143 -8.38 10.21 3.98
C PRO A 143 -7.65 10.81 2.77
N THR A 144 -7.33 12.11 2.80
CA THR A 144 -6.79 12.83 1.62
C THR A 144 -5.27 12.85 1.55
N ASN A 145 -4.58 12.43 2.61
CA ASN A 145 -3.12 12.56 2.74
C ASN A 145 -2.34 11.31 2.24
N HIS A 146 -2.90 10.55 1.30
CA HIS A 146 -2.33 9.27 0.84
C HIS A 146 -2.06 9.33 -0.67
N ASP A 147 -1.03 8.61 -1.13
CA ASP A 147 -0.69 8.55 -2.56
C ASP A 147 -1.65 7.67 -3.37
N GLY A 148 -2.53 6.96 -2.69
CA GLY A 148 -3.61 6.15 -3.26
C GLY A 148 -4.57 5.70 -2.16
N VAL A 149 -5.87 5.72 -2.45
CA VAL A 149 -6.94 5.28 -1.55
C VAL A 149 -7.97 4.47 -2.32
N GLN A 150 -8.30 3.30 -1.82
CA GLN A 150 -9.41 2.48 -2.31
C GLN A 150 -10.22 1.98 -1.12
N HIS A 151 -11.53 1.88 -1.30
CA HIS A 151 -12.42 1.40 -0.27
C HIS A 151 -13.41 0.40 -0.85
N PHE A 152 -13.61 -0.71 -0.14
CA PHE A 152 -14.51 -1.76 -0.58
C PHE A 152 -15.44 -2.15 0.56
N CYS A 153 -16.69 -2.47 0.19
CA CYS A 153 -17.73 -2.93 1.08
C CYS A 153 -18.14 -4.36 0.69
N GLY A 154 -18.05 -5.28 1.64
CA GLY A 154 -18.47 -6.67 1.54
C GLY A 154 -19.84 -6.81 2.19
N GLN A 155 -20.79 -7.34 1.43
CA GLN A 155 -22.16 -7.56 1.87
C GLN A 155 -22.48 -9.05 1.82
N LEU A 156 -23.27 -9.50 2.79
CA LEU A 156 -23.87 -10.83 2.83
C LEU A 156 -25.24 -10.79 2.15
N LEU A 157 -25.64 -11.85 1.42
CA LEU A 157 -26.92 -11.90 0.68
C LEU A 157 -28.14 -11.71 1.56
N ASP A 158 -28.07 -12.13 2.82
CA ASP A 158 -29.17 -12.02 3.78
C ASP A 158 -29.38 -10.59 4.31
N LYS A 159 -28.43 -9.67 4.06
CA LYS A 159 -28.45 -8.27 4.51
C LYS A 159 -28.04 -7.30 3.39
N PRO A 160 -28.78 -7.23 2.28
CA PRO A 160 -28.44 -6.35 1.16
C PRO A 160 -28.43 -4.88 1.60
N GLY A 161 -27.39 -4.15 1.18
CA GLY A 161 -27.19 -2.73 1.54
C GLY A 161 -26.47 -2.49 2.87
N ILE A 162 -26.18 -3.53 3.65
CA ILE A 162 -25.39 -3.42 4.88
C ILE A 162 -23.96 -3.92 4.62
N CYS A 163 -22.98 -3.05 4.82
CA CYS A 163 -21.57 -3.43 4.77
C CYS A 163 -21.17 -4.16 6.04
N ASP A 164 -21.03 -5.48 5.94
CA ASP A 164 -20.58 -6.34 7.03
C ASP A 164 -19.07 -6.23 7.22
N THR A 165 -18.34 -6.22 6.10
CA THR A 165 -16.89 -6.04 6.09
C THR A 165 -16.47 -4.89 5.20
N ARG A 166 -15.47 -4.14 5.65
CA ARG A 166 -14.91 -3.00 4.94
C ARG A 166 -13.42 -3.19 4.77
N TRP A 167 -12.91 -2.90 3.58
CA TRP A 167 -11.49 -2.80 3.30
C TRP A 167 -11.16 -1.37 2.95
N LEU A 168 -10.21 -0.79 3.67
CA LEU A 168 -9.59 0.50 3.33
C LEU A 168 -8.14 0.23 2.97
N LEU A 169 -7.81 0.40 1.69
CA LEU A 169 -6.46 0.26 1.17
C LEU A 169 -5.85 1.63 1.00
N LEU A 170 -4.66 1.83 1.55
CA LEU A 170 -3.93 3.08 1.51
C LEU A 170 -2.52 2.85 0.97
N ARG A 171 -2.04 3.74 0.12
CA ARG A 171 -0.66 3.72 -0.38
C ARG A 171 0.13 4.92 0.11
N HIS A 172 1.35 4.67 0.57
CA HIS A 172 2.32 5.68 1.00
C HIS A 172 3.70 5.36 0.43
N GLY A 173 4.04 5.93 -0.73
CA GLY A 173 5.27 5.64 -1.44
C GLY A 173 5.41 4.14 -1.70
N GLN A 174 6.37 3.51 -1.02
CA GLN A 174 6.67 2.09 -1.06
C GLN A 174 5.87 1.21 -0.07
N TYR A 175 4.97 1.80 0.72
CA TYR A 175 4.15 1.10 1.70
C TYR A 175 2.71 0.94 1.21
N LEU A 176 2.14 -0.24 1.45
CA LEU A 176 0.72 -0.53 1.28
C LEU A 176 0.15 -0.85 2.65
N VAL A 177 -0.90 -0.15 3.03
CA VAL A 177 -1.65 -0.40 4.26
C VAL A 177 -3.01 -0.94 3.88
N GLU A 178 -3.40 -2.02 4.53
CA GLU A 178 -4.74 -2.59 4.44
C GLU A 178 -5.37 -2.54 5.84
N ILE A 179 -6.49 -1.84 5.96
CA ILE A 179 -7.32 -1.82 7.17
C ILE A 179 -8.60 -2.57 6.84
N VAL A 180 -8.82 -3.71 7.50
CA VAL A 180 -10.03 -4.51 7.35
C VAL A 180 -10.85 -4.40 8.64
N VAL A 181 -12.13 -4.09 8.49
CA VAL A 181 -13.07 -3.99 9.60
C VAL A 181 -14.22 -4.96 9.34
N VAL A 182 -14.44 -5.90 10.25
CA VAL A 182 -15.52 -6.88 10.21
C VAL A 182 -16.54 -6.56 11.30
N ASN A 183 -17.83 -6.66 11.00
CA ASN A 183 -18.95 -6.28 11.86
C ASN A 183 -18.94 -4.80 12.29
N GLY A 184 -18.20 -3.93 11.58
CA GLY A 184 -18.15 -2.49 11.84
C GLY A 184 -19.26 -1.73 11.13
N ALA A 185 -20.51 -2.15 11.33
CA ALA A 185 -21.65 -1.62 10.61
C ALA A 185 -21.81 -0.11 10.85
N SER A 186 -22.00 0.64 9.76
CA SER A 186 -22.50 2.02 9.80
C SER A 186 -23.86 2.07 9.12
N PRO A 187 -24.91 2.62 9.77
CA PRO A 187 -26.26 2.62 9.23
C PRO A 187 -26.41 3.38 7.89
N ASP A 188 -25.47 4.25 7.57
CA ASP A 188 -25.46 5.11 6.39
C ASP A 188 -24.46 4.69 5.32
N GLY A 189 -23.80 3.53 5.48
CA GLY A 189 -22.75 3.09 4.56
C GLY A 189 -21.41 3.84 4.71
N SER A 190 -21.29 4.81 5.62
CA SER A 190 -20.04 5.54 5.83
C SER A 190 -18.98 4.71 6.58
N LEU A 191 -17.72 5.14 6.46
CA LEU A 191 -16.64 4.63 7.31
C LEU A 191 -16.81 5.19 8.73
N PRO A 192 -16.86 4.33 9.77
CA PRO A 192 -16.91 4.81 11.15
C PRO A 192 -15.77 5.80 11.44
N VAL A 193 -16.05 6.86 12.22
CA VAL A 193 -15.10 7.94 12.51
C VAL A 193 -13.79 7.42 13.11
N TRP A 194 -13.85 6.40 13.96
CA TRP A 194 -12.67 5.79 14.55
C TRP A 194 -11.77 5.09 13.51
N VAL A 195 -12.32 4.60 12.39
CA VAL A 195 -11.53 4.03 11.28
C VAL A 195 -10.72 5.13 10.60
N GLN A 196 -11.30 6.33 10.49
CA GLN A 196 -10.60 7.50 9.95
C GLN A 196 -9.45 7.92 10.89
N SER A 197 -9.70 7.98 12.21
CA SER A 197 -8.65 8.23 13.22
C SER A 197 -7.51 7.20 13.15
N LEU A 198 -7.86 5.92 12.97
CA LEU A 198 -6.88 4.85 12.81
C LEU A 198 -6.05 5.03 11.54
N ALA A 199 -6.70 5.33 10.40
CA ALA A 199 -6.01 5.60 9.13
C ALA A 199 -5.06 6.82 9.23
N GLU A 200 -5.48 7.88 9.92
CA GLU A 200 -4.64 9.06 10.18
C GLU A 200 -3.46 8.74 11.11
N THR A 201 -3.67 7.89 12.11
CA THR A 201 -2.60 7.44 13.02
C THR A 201 -1.57 6.59 12.28
N VAL A 202 -2.02 5.68 11.41
CA VAL A 202 -1.11 4.93 10.52
C VAL A 202 -0.36 5.87 9.58
N HIS A 203 -1.07 6.83 8.95
CA HIS A 203 -0.45 7.84 8.09
C HIS A 203 0.66 8.59 8.83
N ARG A 204 0.39 9.11 10.03
CA ARG A 204 1.38 9.83 10.83
C ARG A 204 2.59 8.94 11.16
N THR A 205 2.35 7.67 11.49
CA THR A 205 3.42 6.72 11.83
C THR A 205 4.33 6.43 10.63
N ILE A 206 3.75 6.19 9.44
CA ILE A 206 4.48 5.92 8.20
C ILE A 206 5.19 7.18 7.68
N CYS A 207 4.53 8.34 7.77
CA CYS A 207 5.05 9.60 7.23
C CYS A 207 5.95 10.37 8.21
N ALA A 208 6.03 9.95 9.48
CA ALA A 208 6.93 10.54 10.45
C ALA A 208 8.36 10.50 9.89
N ARG A 209 9.03 11.66 9.86
CA ARG A 209 10.45 11.73 9.48
C ARG A 209 11.25 10.80 10.37
N ALA A 210 12.26 10.13 9.82
CA ALA A 210 13.25 9.44 10.65
C ALA A 210 13.80 10.46 11.66
N PRO A 211 13.99 10.09 12.94
CA PRO A 211 14.73 10.95 13.85
C PRO A 211 16.08 11.27 13.21
N GLN A 212 16.43 12.55 13.13
CA GLN A 212 17.77 12.94 12.71
C GLN A 212 18.71 12.43 13.80
N VAL A 213 19.52 11.42 13.46
CA VAL A 213 20.64 11.01 14.32
C VAL A 213 21.58 12.21 14.38
N GLY A 214 21.60 12.87 15.54
CA GLY A 214 22.53 13.96 15.86
C GLY A 214 23.91 13.43 16.21
#